data_AF-A0A2S9T5B0-F1
#
_entry.id   AF-A0A2S9T5B0-F1
#
_cell.length_a   1.000
_cell.length_b   1.000
_cell.length_c   1.000
_cell.angle_alpha   90.00
_cell.angle_beta   90.00
_cell.angle_gamma   90.00
#
_symmetry.space_group_name_H-M   'P 1'
#
loop_
_entity.id
_entity.type
_entity.pdbx_description
1 polymer ?
#
loop_
_entity_poly.entity_id
_entity_poly.type
_entity_poly.pdbx_seq_one_letter_code
_entity_poly.pdbx_strand_id
1 'polypeptide(L)'
;MIILKDEDFVGKGNERACYIHPEDKNKAIKITYENNNRKESKQTKLEVNYYKELEKRRMTNFKHLPKYFGEVKTDKGAGFIVELIRDFDGEVSKTFEYYLKKDGVLKYKKELEEYKQYFLDNCIIFNYGMMPKNILLRKNSETDFDLVLIDGLGDVTYFTFPNKIPYFARRRINRRWDKFIKKYL
;
A
#
# COMPACT_ATOMS: atom_id res chain seq x y z
N MET A 1 -6.44 -15.16 18.96
CA MET A 1 -7.37 -14.15 18.41
C MET A 1 -6.91 -12.82 18.97
N ILE A 2 -6.65 -11.82 18.12
CA ILE A 2 -6.16 -10.51 18.57
C ILE A 2 -7.36 -9.64 18.99
N ILE A 3 -7.22 -8.92 20.10
CA ILE A 3 -8.20 -7.93 20.55
C ILE A 3 -7.73 -6.54 20.13
N LEU A 4 -8.53 -5.86 19.32
CA LEU A 4 -8.23 -4.52 18.81
C LEU A 4 -8.94 -3.46 19.66
N LYS A 5 -8.17 -2.53 20.22
CA LYS A 5 -8.72 -1.42 21.00
C LYS A 5 -8.94 -0.20 20.11
N ASP A 6 -9.89 0.64 20.51
CA ASP A 6 -10.16 1.88 19.78
C ASP A 6 -9.00 2.88 19.87
N GLU A 7 -8.18 2.76 20.93
CA GLU A 7 -6.93 3.51 21.13
C GLU A 7 -5.90 3.25 20.03
N ASP A 8 -5.90 2.02 19.48
CA ASP A 8 -4.95 1.59 18.45
C ASP A 8 -5.39 2.03 17.05
N PHE A 9 -6.50 2.77 16.91
CA PHE A 9 -7.03 3.17 15.61
C PHE A 9 -6.11 4.16 14.88
N VAL A 10 -5.64 3.76 13.69
CA VAL A 10 -4.79 4.60 12.83
C VAL A 10 -5.63 5.39 11.83
N GLY A 11 -6.65 4.75 11.26
CA GLY A 11 -7.45 5.38 10.23
C GLY A 11 -8.48 4.45 9.59
N LYS A 12 -9.42 5.07 8.90
CA LYS A 12 -10.48 4.39 8.16
C LYS A 12 -10.48 4.75 6.68
N GLY A 13 -10.58 3.73 5.84
CA GLY A 13 -10.98 3.85 4.45
C GLY A 13 -12.47 3.51 4.28
N ASN A 14 -12.89 3.41 3.01
CA ASN A 14 -14.27 3.11 2.64
C ASN A 14 -14.72 1.70 3.07
N GLU A 15 -13.83 0.71 3.00
CA GLU A 15 -14.17 -0.69 3.27
C GLU A 15 -13.43 -1.29 4.47
N ARG A 16 -12.42 -0.58 5.00
CA ARG A 16 -11.48 -1.11 5.99
C ARG A 16 -11.11 -0.09 7.05
N ALA A 17 -10.87 -0.59 8.24
CA ALA A 17 -10.19 0.15 9.30
C ALA A 17 -8.78 -0.43 9.52
N CYS A 18 -7.86 0.43 9.93
CA CYS A 18 -6.47 0.11 10.20
C CYS A 18 -6.19 0.39 11.68
N TYR A 19 -5.63 -0.60 12.37
CA TYR A 19 -5.26 -0.51 13.78
C TYR A 19 -3.77 -0.83 13.94
N ILE A 20 -3.10 -0.22 14.92
CA ILE A 20 -1.76 -0.64 15.34
C ILE A 20 -1.87 -2.04 15.95
N HIS A 21 -0.88 -2.89 15.69
CA HIS A 21 -0.83 -4.21 16.30
C HIS A 21 -0.50 -4.07 17.81
N PRO A 22 -1.28 -4.69 18.71
CA PRO A 22 -1.17 -4.44 20.16
C PRO A 22 0.18 -4.87 20.76
N GLU A 23 0.84 -5.86 20.15
CA GLU A 23 2.14 -6.36 20.60
C GLU A 23 3.33 -5.81 19.79
N ASP A 24 3.09 -5.08 18.70
CA ASP A 24 4.16 -4.59 17.82
C ASP A 24 3.79 -3.26 17.16
N LYS A 25 4.33 -2.17 17.69
CA LYS A 25 4.05 -0.80 17.21
C LYS A 25 4.46 -0.54 15.75
N ASN A 26 5.24 -1.42 15.12
CA ASN A 26 5.67 -1.32 13.73
C ASN A 26 4.80 -2.14 12.77
N LYS A 27 3.74 -2.77 13.29
CA LYS A 27 2.76 -3.51 12.50
C LYS A 27 1.40 -2.86 12.62
N ALA A 28 0.62 -3.02 11.57
CA ALA A 28 -0.76 -2.61 11.50
C ALA A 28 -1.63 -3.79 11.06
N ILE A 29 -2.84 -3.85 11.60
CA ILE A 29 -3.87 -4.82 11.24
C ILE A 29 -4.94 -4.09 10.45
N LYS A 30 -5.13 -4.50 9.20
CA LYS A 30 -6.23 -4.02 8.35
C LYS A 30 -7.40 -4.99 8.45
N ILE A 31 -8.55 -4.49 8.92
CA ILE A 31 -9.78 -5.25 9.06
C ILE A 31 -10.83 -4.76 8.05
N THR A 32 -11.63 -5.67 7.50
CA THR A 32 -12.78 -5.32 6.65
C THR A 32 -14.01 -5.11 7.53
N TYR A 33 -14.81 -4.07 7.28
CA TYR A 33 -16.05 -3.86 8.04
C TYR A 33 -17.02 -5.03 7.86
N GLU A 34 -17.60 -5.51 8.96
CA GLU A 34 -18.61 -6.58 8.94
C GLU A 34 -19.94 -6.16 8.28
N ASN A 35 -20.24 -4.85 8.21
CA ASN A 35 -21.53 -4.33 7.73
C ASN A 35 -21.76 -4.40 6.22
N ASN A 36 -20.77 -4.82 5.43
CA ASN A 36 -21.03 -5.17 4.04
C ASN A 36 -21.47 -6.64 4.04
N ASN A 37 -22.65 -6.96 3.50
CA ASN A 37 -23.21 -8.33 3.35
C ASN A 37 -22.30 -9.36 2.60
N ARG A 38 -21.01 -9.08 2.45
CA ARG A 38 -19.95 -9.95 1.97
C ARG A 38 -19.02 -10.24 3.16
N LYS A 39 -18.88 -11.53 3.50
CA LYS A 39 -17.91 -12.03 4.50
C LYS A 39 -16.46 -11.59 4.26
N GLU A 40 -16.13 -11.06 3.08
CA GLU A 40 -14.78 -10.66 2.71
C GLU A 40 -14.79 -9.63 1.55
N SER A 41 -14.01 -8.56 1.66
CA SER A 41 -13.88 -7.57 0.57
C SER A 41 -13.09 -8.16 -0.61
N LYS A 42 -13.58 -7.93 -1.84
CA LYS A 42 -12.84 -8.26 -3.07
C LYS A 42 -11.47 -7.56 -3.11
N GLN A 43 -11.38 -6.36 -2.53
CA GLN A 43 -10.13 -5.60 -2.45
C GLN A 43 -9.15 -6.24 -1.46
N THR A 44 -9.62 -6.67 -0.29
CA THR A 44 -8.81 -7.43 0.68
C THR A 44 -8.25 -8.70 0.06
N LYS A 45 -9.09 -9.50 -0.62
CA LYS A 45 -8.66 -10.70 -1.36
C LYS A 45 -7.59 -10.39 -2.40
N LEU A 46 -7.81 -9.33 -3.18
CA LEU A 46 -6.88 -8.95 -4.24
C LEU A 46 -5.52 -8.57 -3.66
N GLU A 47 -5.49 -7.74 -2.61
CA GLU A 47 -4.25 -7.27 -1.98
C GLU A 47 -3.49 -8.42 -1.31
N VAL A 48 -4.16 -9.26 -0.52
CA VAL A 48 -3.56 -10.44 0.13
C VAL A 48 -3.01 -11.43 -0.91
N ASN A 49 -3.78 -11.73 -1.95
CA ASN A 49 -3.29 -12.60 -3.03
C ASN A 49 -2.09 -12.00 -3.73
N TYR A 50 -2.04 -10.68 -3.91
CA TYR A 50 -0.91 -10.02 -4.53
C TYR A 50 0.34 -10.12 -3.66
N TYR A 51 0.23 -9.90 -2.34
CA TYR A 51 1.36 -10.13 -1.41
C TYR A 51 1.86 -11.57 -1.47
N LYS A 52 0.97 -12.56 -1.45
CA LYS A 52 1.34 -13.99 -1.61
C LYS A 52 2.05 -14.26 -2.93
N GLU A 53 1.66 -13.59 -4.02
CA GLU A 53 2.36 -13.70 -5.30
C GLU A 53 3.77 -13.06 -5.26
N LEU A 54 3.95 -11.94 -4.55
CA LEU A 54 5.26 -11.33 -4.34
C LEU A 54 6.19 -12.22 -3.50
N GLU A 55 5.65 -12.88 -2.46
CA GLU A 55 6.38 -13.87 -1.67
C GLU A 55 6.81 -15.08 -2.53
N LYS A 56 5.92 -15.61 -3.38
CA LYS A 56 6.26 -16.69 -4.32
C LYS A 56 7.37 -16.31 -5.29
N ARG A 57 7.44 -15.03 -5.68
CA ARG A 57 8.53 -14.47 -6.50
C ARG A 57 9.82 -14.25 -5.71
N ARG A 58 9.84 -14.51 -4.40
CA ARG A 58 10.97 -14.29 -3.48
C ARG A 58 11.43 -12.82 -3.47
N MET A 59 10.48 -11.91 -3.60
CA MET A 59 10.76 -10.48 -3.52
C MET A 59 11.22 -10.12 -2.11
N THR A 60 12.34 -9.42 -2.00
CA THR A 60 12.93 -9.01 -0.70
C THR A 60 12.91 -7.49 -0.49
N ASN A 61 12.88 -6.73 -1.58
CA ASN A 61 12.86 -5.28 -1.54
C ASN A 61 11.43 -4.76 -1.38
N PHE A 62 11.02 -4.42 -0.17
CA PHE A 62 9.74 -3.77 0.16
C PHE A 62 9.90 -2.27 0.41
N LYS A 63 10.89 -1.61 -0.22
CA LYS A 63 11.15 -0.17 -0.01
C LYS A 63 9.90 0.69 -0.23
N HIS A 64 9.09 0.34 -1.23
CA HIS A 64 7.93 1.11 -1.68
C HIS A 64 6.57 0.41 -1.47
N LEU A 65 6.55 -0.71 -0.73
CA LEU A 65 5.33 -1.42 -0.32
C LEU A 65 5.46 -1.81 1.16
N PRO A 66 4.38 -1.80 1.96
CA PRO A 66 4.44 -2.38 3.30
C PRO A 66 4.82 -3.86 3.24
N LYS A 67 5.68 -4.32 4.17
CA LYS A 67 5.85 -5.77 4.36
C LYS A 67 4.54 -6.40 4.80
N TYR A 68 4.29 -7.62 4.35
CA TYR A 68 3.14 -8.43 4.73
C TYR A 68 3.57 -9.51 5.72
N PHE A 69 2.76 -9.73 6.76
CA PHE A 69 3.08 -10.66 7.87
C PHE A 69 2.03 -11.76 8.05
N GLY A 70 1.06 -11.89 7.14
CA GLY A 70 0.05 -12.93 7.19
C GLY A 70 -1.36 -12.44 7.51
N GLU A 71 -2.31 -13.36 7.43
CA GLU A 71 -3.71 -13.15 7.82
C GLU A 71 -3.91 -13.44 9.31
N VAL A 72 -4.87 -12.76 9.92
CA VAL A 72 -5.15 -12.88 11.36
C VAL A 72 -6.65 -12.80 11.66
N LYS A 73 -7.08 -13.51 12.70
CA LYS A 73 -8.43 -13.37 13.25
C LYS A 73 -8.43 -12.40 14.42
N THR A 74 -9.34 -11.43 14.38
CA THR A 74 -9.54 -10.42 15.43
C THR A 74 -10.94 -10.51 16.02
N ASP A 75 -11.18 -9.83 17.13
CA ASP A 75 -12.51 -9.62 17.71
C ASP A 75 -13.44 -8.76 16.81
N LYS A 76 -12.87 -8.03 15.84
CA LYS A 76 -13.60 -7.20 14.86
C LYS A 76 -13.64 -7.82 13.46
N GLY A 77 -13.42 -9.13 13.35
CA GLY A 77 -13.46 -9.88 12.09
C GLY A 77 -12.09 -10.32 11.56
N ALA A 78 -12.06 -10.87 10.35
CA ALA A 78 -10.83 -11.28 9.70
C ALA A 78 -10.05 -10.07 9.16
N GLY A 79 -8.72 -10.10 9.33
CA GLY A 79 -7.82 -9.07 8.85
C GLY A 79 -6.49 -9.64 8.39
N PHE A 80 -5.58 -8.76 8.03
CA PHE A 80 -4.21 -9.11 7.70
C PHE A 80 -3.23 -8.08 8.23
N ILE A 81 -2.02 -8.55 8.49
CA ILE A 81 -0.97 -7.80 9.16
C ILE A 81 -0.01 -7.27 8.10
N VAL A 82 0.27 -5.97 8.17
CA VAL A 82 1.27 -5.28 7.33
C VAL A 82 2.16 -4.39 8.17
N GLU A 83 3.26 -3.92 7.59
CA GLU A 83 4.11 -2.89 8.18
C GLU A 83 3.34 -1.58 8.35
N LEU A 84 3.46 -0.99 9.54
CA LEU A 84 3.05 0.38 9.80
C LEU A 84 4.20 1.31 9.43
N ILE A 85 3.98 2.15 8.42
CA ILE A 85 5.03 3.02 7.88
C ILE A 85 5.24 4.20 8.83
N ARG A 86 6.48 4.32 9.31
CA ARG A 86 6.90 5.36 10.25
C ARG A 86 8.10 6.12 9.71
N ASP A 87 8.19 7.38 10.07
CA ASP A 87 9.34 8.24 9.82
C ASP A 87 10.48 7.86 10.78
N PHE A 88 11.68 8.38 10.53
CA PHE A 88 12.88 8.12 11.33
C PHE A 88 12.77 8.57 12.80
N ASP A 89 11.86 9.49 13.11
CA ASP A 89 11.53 9.95 14.47
C ASP A 89 10.54 9.01 15.20
N GLY A 90 10.03 7.99 14.50
CA GLY A 90 9.08 7.02 15.02
C GLY A 90 7.61 7.40 14.84
N GLU A 91 7.30 8.59 14.33
CA GLU A 91 5.93 9.01 14.05
C GLU A 91 5.35 8.30 12.83
N VAL A 92 4.02 8.15 12.76
CA VAL A 92 3.38 7.55 11.57
C VAL A 92 3.52 8.49 10.38
N SER A 93 4.04 7.97 9.27
CA SER A 93 4.30 8.75 8.06
C SER A 93 3.01 9.37 7.52
N LYS A 94 3.09 10.63 7.09
CA LYS A 94 1.96 11.36 6.50
C LYS A 94 1.74 10.96 5.05
N THR A 95 0.51 11.18 4.57
CA THR A 95 0.17 10.94 3.17
C THR A 95 0.97 11.83 2.24
N PHE A 96 1.26 11.34 1.05
CA PHE A 96 1.92 12.13 0.02
C PHE A 96 1.05 13.32 -0.40
N GLU A 97 -0.28 13.18 -0.34
CA GLU A 97 -1.21 14.31 -0.53
C GLU A 97 -0.91 15.49 0.40
N TYR A 98 -0.60 15.23 1.68
CA TYR A 98 -0.23 16.29 2.63
C TYR A 98 1.01 17.06 2.16
N TYR A 99 2.04 16.33 1.71
CA TYR A 99 3.29 16.93 1.25
C TYR A 99 3.17 17.64 -0.10
N LEU A 100 2.36 17.11 -1.02
CA LEU A 100 2.06 17.78 -2.29
C LEU A 100 1.39 19.13 -2.07
N LYS A 101 0.44 19.22 -1.13
CA LYS A 101 -0.22 20.48 -0.77
C LYS A 101 0.74 21.47 -0.09
N LYS A 102 1.67 20.96 0.72
CA LYS A 102 2.63 21.77 1.48
C LYS A 102 3.77 22.31 0.62
N ASP A 103 4.40 21.44 -0.18
CA ASP A 103 5.69 21.73 -0.82
C ASP A 103 5.62 21.70 -2.36
N GLY A 104 4.52 21.21 -2.94
CA GLY A 104 4.38 21.03 -4.38
C GLY A 104 5.08 19.78 -4.93
N VAL A 105 4.72 19.41 -6.16
CA VAL A 105 5.20 18.19 -6.83
C VAL A 105 6.70 18.24 -7.16
N LEU A 106 7.21 19.41 -7.56
CA LEU A 106 8.58 19.55 -8.06
C LEU A 106 9.64 19.14 -7.04
N LYS A 107 9.37 19.32 -5.75
CA LYS A 107 10.27 18.91 -4.65
C LYS A 107 10.51 17.40 -4.64
N TYR A 108 9.54 16.62 -5.08
CA TYR A 108 9.53 15.15 -4.95
C TYR A 108 9.76 14.43 -6.28
N LYS A 109 10.35 15.11 -7.27
CA LYS A 109 10.56 14.57 -8.61
C LYS A 109 11.42 13.30 -8.59
N LYS A 110 12.51 13.32 -7.79
CA LYS A 110 13.42 12.18 -7.64
C LYS A 110 12.68 10.97 -7.06
N GLU A 111 11.95 11.16 -5.98
CA GLU A 111 11.20 10.13 -5.26
C GLU A 111 10.12 9.52 -6.17
N LEU A 112 9.47 10.33 -7.01
CA LEU A 112 8.50 9.86 -8.00
C LEU A 112 9.14 9.01 -9.11
N GLU A 113 10.32 9.40 -9.60
CA GLU A 113 11.07 8.64 -10.59
C GLU A 113 11.53 7.29 -10.03
N GLU A 114 12.13 7.29 -8.84
CA GLU A 114 12.52 6.06 -8.12
C GLU A 114 11.31 5.16 -7.84
N TYR A 115 10.21 5.74 -7.39
CA TYR A 115 8.96 5.02 -7.11
C TYR A 115 8.42 4.36 -8.39
N LYS A 116 8.39 5.08 -9.52
CA LYS A 116 7.98 4.49 -10.82
C LYS A 116 8.88 3.33 -11.20
N GLN A 117 10.19 3.53 -11.09
CA GLN A 117 11.19 2.57 -11.52
C GLN A 117 11.08 1.27 -10.71
N TYR A 118 10.82 1.37 -9.41
CA TYR A 118 10.55 0.22 -8.56
C TYR A 118 9.40 -0.66 -9.07
N PHE A 119 8.26 -0.08 -9.51
CA PHE A 119 7.17 -0.88 -10.07
C PHE A 119 7.56 -1.54 -11.39
N LEU A 120 8.31 -0.83 -12.25
CA LEU A 120 8.75 -1.33 -13.55
C LEU A 120 9.75 -2.49 -13.45
N ASP A 121 10.73 -2.38 -12.55
CA ASP A 121 11.77 -3.37 -12.36
C ASP A 121 11.19 -4.66 -11.79
N ASN A 122 10.31 -4.53 -10.80
CA ASN A 122 9.70 -5.68 -10.12
C ASN A 122 8.42 -6.18 -10.82
N CYS A 123 8.02 -5.56 -11.93
CA CYS A 123 6.76 -5.87 -12.64
C CYS A 123 5.55 -5.89 -11.69
N ILE A 124 5.48 -4.91 -10.79
CA ILE A 124 4.43 -4.76 -9.79
C ILE A 124 3.29 -3.94 -10.39
N ILE A 125 2.12 -4.55 -10.44
CA ILE A 125 0.90 -3.97 -10.98
C ILE A 125 0.08 -3.38 -9.83
N PHE A 126 -0.15 -2.08 -9.87
CA PHE A 126 -1.07 -1.35 -8.99
C PHE A 126 -2.35 -0.96 -9.74
N ASN A 127 -3.46 -0.77 -9.04
CA ASN A 127 -4.75 -0.37 -9.60
C ASN A 127 -4.99 1.15 -9.45
N TYR A 128 -6.22 1.60 -9.72
CA TYR A 128 -6.62 3.01 -9.63
C TYR A 128 -6.67 3.56 -8.19
N GLY A 129 -6.46 2.71 -7.20
CA GLY A 129 -6.23 3.07 -5.81
C GLY A 129 -4.87 3.72 -5.56
N MET A 130 -3.93 3.69 -6.53
CA MET A 130 -2.74 4.53 -6.47
C MET A 130 -3.12 6.00 -6.65
N MET A 131 -3.13 6.72 -5.53
CA MET A 131 -3.51 8.12 -5.39
C MET A 131 -2.68 8.72 -4.25
N PRO A 132 -2.43 10.05 -4.22
CA PRO A 132 -1.58 10.65 -3.19
C PRO A 132 -2.03 10.38 -1.74
N LYS A 133 -3.34 10.18 -1.50
CA LYS A 133 -3.87 9.82 -0.17
C LYS A 133 -3.61 8.39 0.27
N ASN A 134 -3.31 7.49 -0.67
CA ASN A 134 -3.00 6.08 -0.43
C ASN A 134 -1.49 5.79 -0.57
N ILE A 135 -0.70 6.84 -0.72
CA ILE A 135 0.76 6.79 -0.72
C ILE A 135 1.20 7.52 0.54
N LEU A 136 2.07 6.92 1.34
CA LEU A 136 2.74 7.61 2.43
C LEU A 136 4.11 8.07 1.96
N LEU A 137 4.56 9.22 2.45
CA LEU A 137 5.95 9.63 2.31
C LEU A 137 6.64 9.32 3.64
N ARG A 138 7.48 8.27 3.62
CA ARG A 138 8.35 7.89 4.72
C ARG A 138 9.58 8.77 4.70
N LYS A 139 9.87 9.44 5.80
CA LYS A 139 11.17 10.08 6.00
C LYS A 139 12.14 9.06 6.58
N ASN A 140 13.18 8.73 5.83
CA ASN A 140 14.29 7.91 6.32
C ASN A 140 15.33 8.78 7.06
N SER A 141 15.38 10.08 6.71
CA SER A 141 16.14 11.12 7.40
C SER A 141 15.51 12.49 7.09
N GLU A 142 16.16 13.58 7.49
CA GLU A 142 15.73 14.95 7.14
C GLU A 142 15.73 15.23 5.63
N THR A 143 16.50 14.46 4.84
CA THR A 143 16.71 14.72 3.41
C THR A 143 16.49 13.49 2.52
N ASP A 144 16.14 12.33 3.09
CA ASP A 144 15.91 11.09 2.36
C ASP A 144 14.48 10.60 2.58
N PHE A 145 13.78 10.35 1.49
CA PHE A 145 12.33 10.10 1.49
C PHE A 145 11.98 8.93 0.57
N ASP A 146 11.03 8.11 1.03
CA ASP A 146 10.46 7.03 0.23
C ASP A 146 8.95 7.16 0.11
N LEU A 147 8.43 6.92 -1.09
CA LEU A 147 6.99 6.78 -1.31
C LEU A 147 6.56 5.34 -1.10
N VAL A 148 5.52 5.10 -0.31
CA VAL A 148 5.06 3.74 0.05
C VAL A 148 3.58 3.58 -0.27
N LEU A 149 3.24 2.62 -1.15
CA LEU A 149 1.84 2.34 -1.52
C LEU A 149 1.15 1.54 -0.40
N ILE A 150 0.28 2.18 0.37
CA ILE A 150 -0.45 1.49 1.44
C ILE A 150 -1.79 0.93 1.00
N ASP A 151 -2.34 1.34 -0.14
CA ASP A 151 -3.55 0.75 -0.73
C ASP A 151 -3.54 0.90 -2.25
N GLY A 152 -4.16 -0.04 -2.96
CA GLY A 152 -4.24 -0.06 -4.42
C GLY A 152 -3.31 -1.07 -5.08
N LEU A 153 -2.83 -2.07 -4.34
CA LEU A 153 -2.00 -3.15 -4.89
C LEU A 153 -2.85 -4.17 -5.68
N GLY A 154 -2.27 -4.69 -6.76
CA GLY A 154 -2.89 -5.72 -7.59
C GLY A 154 -3.74 -5.20 -8.74
N ASP A 155 -4.19 -6.13 -9.58
CA ASP A 155 -4.98 -5.81 -10.78
C ASP A 155 -6.44 -6.19 -10.62
N VAL A 156 -7.34 -5.25 -10.92
CA VAL A 156 -8.79 -5.46 -10.89
C VAL A 156 -9.34 -6.07 -12.18
N THR A 157 -8.52 -6.30 -13.20
CA THR A 157 -8.95 -6.90 -14.47
C THR A 157 -9.17 -8.41 -14.35
N TYR A 158 -10.23 -8.94 -14.96
CA TYR A 158 -10.53 -10.38 -15.01
C TYR A 158 -9.43 -11.21 -15.70
N PHE A 159 -8.73 -10.65 -16.69
CA PHE A 159 -7.68 -11.33 -17.45
C PHE A 159 -6.27 -10.83 -17.08
N THR A 160 -5.62 -11.53 -16.14
CA THR A 160 -4.31 -11.14 -15.57
C THR A 160 -3.13 -11.96 -16.10
N PHE A 161 -3.35 -12.98 -16.93
CA PHE A 161 -2.26 -13.81 -17.49
C PHE A 161 -1.13 -13.00 -18.15
N PRO A 162 -1.42 -11.95 -18.95
CA PRO A 162 -0.36 -11.12 -19.53
C PRO A 162 0.51 -10.42 -18.50
N ASN A 163 0.04 -10.19 -17.28
CA ASN A 163 0.82 -9.55 -16.21
C ASN A 163 1.99 -10.41 -15.73
N LYS A 164 2.04 -11.70 -16.09
CA LYS A 164 3.18 -12.59 -15.83
C LYS A 164 4.33 -12.36 -16.83
N ILE A 165 4.07 -11.71 -17.95
CA ILE A 165 5.07 -11.42 -18.99
C ILE A 165 5.61 -9.99 -18.76
N PRO A 166 6.92 -9.80 -18.52
CA PRO A 166 7.49 -8.50 -18.16
C PRO A 166 7.14 -7.36 -19.12
N TYR A 167 7.15 -7.61 -20.43
CA TYR A 167 6.80 -6.60 -21.43
C TYR A 167 5.37 -6.05 -21.24
N PHE A 168 4.38 -6.93 -21.10
CA PHE A 168 2.98 -6.53 -20.92
C PHE A 168 2.75 -5.91 -19.54
N ALA A 169 3.44 -6.41 -18.50
CA ALA A 169 3.40 -5.81 -17.17
C ALA A 169 3.91 -4.36 -17.19
N ARG A 170 5.11 -4.12 -17.74
CA ARG A 170 5.72 -2.78 -17.85
C ARG A 170 4.86 -1.82 -18.68
N ARG A 171 4.33 -2.28 -19.82
CA ARG A 171 3.39 -1.47 -20.63
C ARG A 171 2.16 -1.07 -19.84
N ARG A 172 1.61 -1.98 -19.02
CA ARG A 172 0.45 -1.71 -18.17
C ARG A 172 0.78 -0.72 -17.06
N ILE A 173 1.93 -0.88 -16.41
CA ILE A 173 2.45 0.01 -15.37
C ILE A 173 2.59 1.41 -15.92
N ASN A 174 3.28 1.59 -17.05
CA ASN A 174 3.45 2.90 -17.69
C ASN A 174 2.10 3.57 -17.97
N ARG A 175 1.14 2.86 -18.59
CA ARG A 175 -0.19 3.42 -18.85
C ARG A 175 -0.93 3.86 -17.58
N ARG A 176 -0.79 3.11 -16.47
CA ARG A 176 -1.43 3.47 -15.19
C ARG A 176 -0.69 4.62 -14.51
N TRP A 177 0.63 4.64 -14.62
CA TRP A 177 1.47 5.72 -14.15
C TRP A 177 1.12 7.03 -14.84
N ASP A 178 1.02 7.06 -16.18
CA ASP A 178 0.68 8.27 -16.93
C ASP A 178 -0.69 8.84 -16.52
N LYS A 179 -1.66 7.95 -16.22
CA LYS A 179 -2.96 8.35 -15.68
C LYS A 179 -2.86 8.90 -14.26
N PHE A 180 -1.99 8.33 -13.42
CA PHE A 180 -1.73 8.82 -12.07
C PHE A 180 -1.12 10.23 -12.11
N ILE A 181 -0.07 10.43 -12.92
CA ILE A 181 0.56 11.74 -13.13
C ILE A 181 -0.51 12.74 -13.60
N LYS A 182 -1.14 12.50 -14.75
CA LYS A 182 -2.13 13.44 -15.34
C LYS A 182 -3.27 13.83 -14.39
N LYS A 183 -3.67 12.93 -13.49
CA LYS A 183 -4.82 13.15 -12.60
C LYS A 183 -4.45 13.84 -11.29
N TYR A 184 -3.26 13.58 -10.75
CA TYR A 184 -2.95 13.92 -9.37
C TYR A 184 -1.70 14.79 -9.17
N LEU A 185 -0.81 14.88 -10.16
CA LEU A 185 0.44 15.64 -10.10
C LEU A 185 0.49 16.69 -11.22
#